data_AF-A0A812TEF4-F1
#
_entry.id   AF-A0A812TEF4-F1
#
_cell.length_a   1.000
_cell.length_b   1.000
_cell.length_c   1.000
_cell.angle_alpha   90.00
_cell.angle_beta   90.00
_cell.angle_gamma   90.00
#
_symmetry.space_group_name_H-M   'P 1'
#
loop_
_entity.id
_entity.type
_entity.pdbx_description
1 polymer ?
#
loop_
_entity_poly.entity_id
_entity_poly.type
_entity_poly.pdbx_seq_one_letter_code
_entity_poly.pdbx_strand_id
1 'polypeptide(L)'
;MAPHGIEFPSIERLMEKDSKKSARIEFLGSPSTAFTSSAKVVVSFPGVHGYAWTVLTHLAAQGTEQVLSSCVFLPDHRAVGYGTHILDAKGFFGACHCNHLYPGKPPIRDGCFWYILWMERTLQAARQDCELIVVTMEDGDLGNSQKAEVRFLQDSKLKFQKVTIREFADMVLDKSSGTACPVAQTAGCEIDLSRIDFQRMGVLAPVEEVEFLGSSSEAFMRSSKVVVSFPGRYGYAKAVLTRLAARKNSSLLTICVFIAQEMDLGYGKHILESETLSEGRVCGHCYCQKLYGKVQPWGCFWFAWWKERLAQATKVGAGLIVVSGEDGSLGDSQQGEVEFLRSSNYGFRLLSISEFANFVRDCESLEQYGPSSCLCS
;
A
#
# COMPACT_ATOMS: atom_id res chain seq x y z
N MET A 1 13.94 -27.91 7.09
CA MET A 1 12.74 -27.23 7.61
C MET A 1 12.22 -26.35 6.48
N ALA A 2 10.96 -26.51 6.08
CA ALA A 2 10.38 -25.71 5.00
C ALA A 2 10.19 -24.25 5.48
N PRO A 3 10.39 -23.24 4.63
CA PRO A 3 10.18 -21.84 5.02
C PRO A 3 8.69 -21.62 5.32
N HIS A 4 8.41 -20.89 6.40
CA HIS A 4 7.05 -20.51 6.79
C HIS A 4 6.38 -19.76 5.63
N GLY A 5 5.36 -20.38 5.02
CA GLY A 5 4.56 -19.76 3.97
C GLY A 5 3.83 -18.54 4.49
N ILE A 6 3.69 -17.53 3.64
CA ILE A 6 2.79 -16.39 3.89
C ILE A 6 1.38 -16.98 4.02
N GLU A 7 0.79 -16.92 5.22
CA GLU A 7 -0.60 -17.31 5.41
C GLU A 7 -1.49 -16.31 4.67
N PHE A 8 -2.13 -16.76 3.60
CA PHE A 8 -3.17 -15.99 2.93
C PHE A 8 -4.34 -15.78 3.91
N PRO A 9 -4.90 -14.57 4.01
CA PRO A 9 -6.09 -14.35 4.82
C PRO A 9 -7.21 -15.28 4.33
N SER A 10 -7.89 -15.95 5.27
CA SER A 10 -8.97 -16.86 4.91
C SER A 10 -10.08 -16.11 4.17
N ILE A 11 -10.78 -16.78 3.27
CA ILE A 11 -11.88 -16.17 2.51
C ILE A 11 -12.94 -15.62 3.47
N GLU A 12 -13.20 -16.29 4.59
CA GLU A 12 -14.14 -15.85 5.63
C GLU A 12 -13.77 -14.47 6.18
N ARG A 13 -12.48 -14.18 6.31
CA ARG A 13 -12.00 -12.87 6.77
C ARG A 13 -12.18 -11.77 5.71
N LEU A 14 -12.07 -12.11 4.43
CA LEU A 14 -12.38 -11.19 3.33
C LEU A 14 -13.89 -10.88 3.28
N MET A 15 -14.73 -11.84 3.65
CA MET A 15 -16.19 -11.68 3.62
C MET A 15 -16.76 -10.94 4.83
N GLU A 16 -15.96 -10.63 5.85
CA GLU A 16 -16.45 -9.99 7.07
C GLU A 16 -17.04 -8.59 6.76
N LYS A 17 -18.36 -8.45 6.97
CA LYS A 17 -19.10 -7.20 6.76
C LYS A 17 -18.91 -6.29 7.96
N ASP A 18 -17.85 -5.49 7.99
CA ASP A 18 -17.72 -4.45 9.00
C ASP A 18 -17.90 -3.05 8.40
N SER A 19 -19.16 -2.63 8.29
CA SER A 19 -19.53 -1.28 7.82
C SER A 19 -18.98 -0.12 8.67
N LYS A 20 -18.49 -0.41 9.90
CA LYS A 20 -17.82 0.59 10.77
C LYS A 20 -16.30 0.53 10.66
N LYS A 21 -15.73 -0.57 10.15
CA LYS A 21 -14.28 -0.78 9.97
C LYS A 21 -13.83 -0.92 8.51
N SER A 22 -14.73 -0.84 7.53
CA SER A 22 -14.31 -0.77 6.13
C SER A 22 -13.55 0.54 5.98
N ALA A 23 -12.21 0.46 5.95
CA ALA A 23 -11.34 1.59 5.67
C ALA A 23 -11.97 2.39 4.53
N ARG A 24 -12.11 3.71 4.69
CA ARG A 24 -12.58 4.55 3.60
C ARG A 24 -11.49 4.52 2.54
N ILE A 25 -11.68 3.65 1.57
CA ILE A 25 -10.72 3.49 0.49
C ILE A 25 -10.79 4.76 -0.35
N GLU A 26 -9.73 5.55 -0.37
CA GLU A 26 -9.55 6.56 -1.41
C GLU A 26 -8.85 5.91 -2.59
N PHE A 27 -9.62 5.20 -3.41
CA PHE A 27 -9.11 4.60 -4.64
C PHE A 27 -9.85 5.19 -5.83
N LEU A 28 -9.08 5.83 -6.71
CA LEU A 28 -9.61 6.56 -7.85
C LEU A 28 -9.80 5.68 -9.10
N GLY A 29 -9.40 4.41 -9.05
CA GLY A 29 -9.28 3.56 -10.23
C GLY A 29 -7.86 3.53 -10.80
N SER A 30 -7.59 2.52 -11.62
CA SER A 30 -6.39 2.41 -12.46
C SER A 30 -6.27 3.61 -13.42
N PRO A 31 -5.05 4.00 -13.80
CA PRO A 31 -4.85 5.07 -14.77
C PRO A 31 -5.46 4.66 -16.11
N SER A 32 -6.01 5.64 -16.81
CA SER A 32 -6.67 5.49 -18.11
C SER A 32 -5.78 4.80 -19.16
N THR A 33 -4.46 4.99 -19.06
CA THR A 33 -3.45 4.38 -19.94
C THR A 33 -3.18 2.90 -19.66
N ALA A 34 -3.66 2.35 -18.54
CA ALA A 34 -3.50 0.94 -18.21
C ALA A 34 -4.55 0.04 -18.87
N PHE A 35 -5.67 0.60 -19.35
CA PHE A 35 -6.71 -0.18 -20.01
C PHE A 35 -6.25 -0.66 -21.39
N THR A 36 -6.11 -1.96 -21.53
CA THR A 36 -5.74 -2.65 -22.78
C THR A 36 -6.82 -3.65 -23.19
N SER A 37 -6.85 -4.02 -24.47
CA SER A 37 -7.77 -5.00 -25.02
C SER A 37 -7.78 -6.28 -24.21
N SER A 38 -8.97 -6.78 -23.89
CA SER A 38 -9.20 -8.01 -23.11
C SER A 38 -8.71 -7.97 -21.66
N ALA A 39 -8.24 -6.81 -21.16
CA ALA A 39 -7.91 -6.66 -19.74
C ALA A 39 -9.17 -6.77 -18.88
N LYS A 40 -9.05 -7.40 -17.71
CA LYS A 40 -10.13 -7.50 -16.73
C LYS A 40 -10.19 -6.24 -15.89
N VAL A 41 -11.32 -5.55 -15.93
CA VAL A 41 -11.53 -4.27 -15.22
C VAL A 41 -12.71 -4.41 -14.28
N VAL A 42 -12.45 -4.28 -12.97
CA VAL A 42 -13.53 -4.18 -12.00
C VAL A 42 -14.17 -2.80 -12.11
N VAL A 43 -15.46 -2.76 -12.45
CA VAL A 43 -16.24 -1.54 -12.65
C VAL A 43 -17.23 -1.29 -11.53
N SER A 44 -17.48 -2.27 -10.66
CA SER A 44 -18.27 -2.06 -9.45
C SER A 44 -17.84 -3.05 -8.39
N PHE A 45 -17.77 -2.60 -7.14
CA PHE A 45 -17.38 -3.43 -6.00
C PHE A 45 -18.19 -3.05 -4.75
N PRO A 46 -18.61 -4.01 -3.91
CA PRO A 46 -19.41 -3.71 -2.73
C PRO A 46 -18.56 -2.95 -1.69
N GLY A 47 -18.83 -1.65 -1.52
CA GLY A 47 -18.06 -0.78 -0.62
C GLY A 47 -18.00 -1.22 0.85
N VAL A 48 -18.95 -2.05 1.30
CA VAL A 48 -18.93 -2.65 2.66
C VAL A 48 -17.79 -3.65 2.87
N HIS A 49 -17.15 -4.12 1.79
CA HIS A 49 -16.03 -5.06 1.82
C HIS A 49 -14.69 -4.38 1.50
N GLY A 50 -14.44 -3.20 2.07
CA GLY A 50 -13.23 -2.43 1.79
C GLY A 50 -11.93 -3.20 2.10
N TYR A 51 -11.91 -3.99 3.16
CA TYR A 51 -10.76 -4.85 3.48
C TYR A 51 -10.46 -5.85 2.35
N ALA A 52 -11.49 -6.52 1.83
CA ALA A 52 -11.34 -7.47 0.72
C ALA A 52 -10.84 -6.79 -0.55
N TRP A 53 -11.31 -5.58 -0.85
CA TRP A 53 -10.82 -4.79 -1.97
C TRP A 53 -9.30 -4.59 -1.88
N THR A 54 -8.82 -4.10 -0.74
CA THR A 54 -7.39 -3.83 -0.53
C THR A 54 -6.55 -5.10 -0.69
N VAL A 55 -6.96 -6.21 -0.06
CA VAL A 55 -6.21 -7.46 -0.13
C VAL A 55 -6.21 -8.02 -1.56
N LEU A 56 -7.37 -8.12 -2.19
CA LEU A 56 -7.49 -8.77 -3.51
C LEU A 56 -6.81 -7.97 -4.61
N THR A 57 -6.88 -6.63 -4.57
CA THR A 57 -6.17 -5.78 -5.54
C THR A 57 -4.66 -5.82 -5.33
N HIS A 58 -4.20 -5.89 -4.07
CA HIS A 58 -2.78 -6.05 -3.76
C HIS A 58 -2.25 -7.40 -4.28
N LEU A 59 -2.95 -8.49 -4.01
CA LEU A 59 -2.58 -9.82 -4.49
C LEU A 59 -2.57 -9.89 -6.02
N ALA A 60 -3.58 -9.30 -6.66
CA ALA A 60 -3.62 -9.21 -8.11
C ALA A 60 -2.45 -8.40 -8.69
N ALA A 61 -2.02 -7.32 -8.03
CA ALA A 61 -0.88 -6.52 -8.47
C ALA A 61 0.46 -7.25 -8.33
N GLN A 62 0.56 -8.27 -7.46
CA GLN A 62 1.75 -9.12 -7.33
C GLN A 62 1.79 -10.28 -8.34
N GLY A 63 0.65 -10.63 -8.94
CA GLY A 63 0.55 -11.69 -9.95
C GLY A 63 1.04 -11.26 -11.34
N THR A 64 0.97 -12.20 -12.29
CA THR A 64 1.28 -11.93 -13.71
C THR A 64 0.19 -11.14 -14.44
N GLU A 65 -1.03 -11.09 -13.89
CA GLU A 65 -2.15 -10.32 -14.43
C GLU A 65 -2.63 -9.28 -13.42
N GLN A 66 -2.40 -8.01 -13.76
CA GLN A 66 -2.89 -6.90 -12.96
C GLN A 66 -4.43 -6.81 -13.07
N VAL A 67 -5.12 -6.86 -11.94
CA VAL A 67 -6.54 -6.47 -11.90
C VAL A 67 -6.63 -4.96 -12.00
N LEU A 68 -7.22 -4.50 -13.10
CA LEU A 68 -7.51 -3.09 -13.30
C LEU A 68 -8.87 -2.75 -12.69
N SER A 69 -9.10 -1.46 -12.45
CA SER A 69 -10.35 -1.00 -11.85
C SER A 69 -10.72 0.40 -12.32
N SER A 70 -12.01 0.63 -12.47
CA SER A 70 -12.58 1.97 -12.61
C SER A 70 -13.39 2.38 -11.38
N CYS A 71 -13.51 1.50 -10.37
CA CYS A 71 -14.23 1.78 -9.14
C CYS A 71 -13.70 3.04 -8.46
N VAL A 72 -14.62 3.90 -8.04
CA VAL A 72 -14.33 5.05 -7.19
C VAL A 72 -15.08 4.83 -5.87
N PHE A 73 -14.33 4.75 -4.78
CA PHE A 73 -14.89 4.60 -3.45
C PHE A 73 -15.14 5.97 -2.82
N LEU A 74 -16.09 6.04 -1.89
CA LEU A 74 -16.54 7.29 -1.26
C LEU A 74 -15.35 8.00 -0.60
N PRO A 75 -14.93 9.15 -1.15
CA PRO A 75 -13.78 9.85 -0.64
C PRO A 75 -14.11 10.64 0.61
N ASP A 76 -13.09 11.07 1.35
CA ASP A 76 -13.28 11.94 2.49
C ASP A 76 -13.40 13.43 2.11
N HIS A 77 -13.61 14.30 3.11
CA HIS A 77 -13.80 15.74 2.93
C HIS A 77 -12.56 16.48 2.40
N ARG A 78 -11.41 15.82 2.33
CA ARG A 78 -10.12 16.34 1.84
C ARG A 78 -9.86 15.94 0.40
N ALA A 79 -10.57 14.96 -0.14
CA ALA A 79 -10.38 14.52 -1.51
C ALA A 79 -10.80 15.58 -2.54
N VAL A 80 -10.07 15.62 -3.65
CA VAL A 80 -10.28 16.58 -4.74
C VAL A 80 -11.65 16.37 -5.39
N GLY A 81 -12.55 17.33 -5.26
CA GLY A 81 -13.91 17.22 -5.82
C GLY A 81 -14.96 16.75 -4.80
N TYR A 82 -14.59 16.58 -3.52
CA TYR A 82 -15.56 16.47 -2.43
C TYR A 82 -16.54 17.66 -2.44
N GLY A 83 -17.83 17.37 -2.29
CA GLY A 83 -18.90 18.37 -2.35
C GLY A 83 -19.17 18.96 -3.73
N THR A 84 -18.44 18.52 -4.77
CA THR A 84 -18.62 19.02 -6.13
C THR A 84 -19.78 18.29 -6.81
N HIS A 85 -20.76 19.07 -7.25
CA HIS A 85 -21.91 18.58 -7.99
C HIS A 85 -21.78 18.96 -9.47
N ILE A 86 -21.85 17.95 -10.33
CA ILE A 86 -21.89 18.13 -11.79
C ILE A 86 -23.35 18.10 -12.23
N LEU A 87 -23.75 19.15 -12.96
CA LEU A 87 -25.07 19.29 -13.55
C LEU A 87 -25.08 18.59 -14.91
N ASP A 88 -26.10 17.78 -15.17
CA ASP A 88 -26.26 17.13 -16.47
C ASP A 88 -26.65 18.17 -17.53
N ALA A 89 -25.78 18.35 -18.53
CA ALA A 89 -26.01 19.26 -19.66
C ALA A 89 -27.18 18.82 -20.56
N LYS A 90 -27.63 17.56 -20.48
CA LYS A 90 -28.72 16.99 -21.28
C LYS A 90 -30.08 17.02 -20.58
N GLY A 91 -30.14 17.33 -19.29
CA GLY A 91 -31.38 17.37 -18.53
C GLY A 91 -32.15 18.69 -18.70
N PHE A 92 -33.47 18.63 -18.86
CA PHE A 92 -34.36 19.77 -19.11
C PHE A 92 -34.40 20.85 -18.00
N PHE A 93 -33.61 20.72 -16.94
CA PHE A 93 -33.49 21.69 -15.83
C PHE A 93 -32.10 21.70 -15.15
N GLY A 94 -31.02 21.21 -15.80
CA GLY A 94 -29.69 21.20 -15.18
C GLY A 94 -29.63 20.38 -13.89
N ALA A 95 -30.27 19.21 -13.86
CA ALA A 95 -30.33 18.37 -12.67
C ALA A 95 -28.96 17.77 -12.33
N CYS A 96 -28.64 17.70 -11.04
CA CYS A 96 -27.40 17.13 -10.53
C CYS A 96 -27.35 15.60 -10.73
N HIS A 97 -26.18 15.06 -11.09
CA HIS A 97 -26.01 13.61 -11.26
C HIS A 97 -26.30 12.77 -9.99
N CYS A 98 -26.38 13.38 -8.80
CA CYS A 98 -26.89 12.72 -7.60
C CYS A 98 -28.27 12.07 -7.80
N ASN A 99 -29.11 12.60 -8.69
CA ASN A 99 -30.43 12.03 -8.93
C ASN A 99 -30.37 10.65 -9.63
N HIS A 100 -29.30 10.36 -10.38
CA HIS A 100 -29.10 9.02 -10.96
C HIS A 100 -28.70 8.01 -9.88
N LEU A 101 -27.83 8.43 -8.95
CA LEU A 101 -27.37 7.60 -7.84
C LEU A 101 -28.45 7.37 -6.79
N TYR A 102 -29.20 8.43 -6.48
CA TYR A 102 -30.17 8.48 -5.39
C TYR A 102 -31.48 9.14 -5.86
N PRO A 103 -32.29 8.42 -6.67
CA PRO A 103 -33.52 8.97 -7.22
C PRO A 103 -34.46 9.46 -6.12
N GLY A 104 -34.96 10.68 -6.26
CA GLY A 104 -35.90 11.29 -5.31
C GLY A 104 -35.28 11.73 -3.98
N LYS A 105 -33.95 11.71 -3.83
CA LYS A 105 -33.24 12.27 -2.68
C LYS A 105 -32.62 13.62 -3.04
N PRO A 106 -32.48 14.55 -2.08
CA PRO A 106 -31.71 15.77 -2.29
C PRO A 106 -30.24 15.43 -2.63
N PRO A 107 -29.52 16.32 -3.34
CA PRO A 107 -28.09 16.15 -3.57
C PRO A 107 -27.35 15.86 -2.26
N ILE A 108 -26.55 14.80 -2.27
CA ILE A 108 -25.79 14.39 -1.09
C ILE A 108 -24.64 15.37 -0.83
N ARG A 109 -24.29 15.60 0.43
CA ARG A 109 -23.23 16.55 0.83
C ARG A 109 -21.89 16.27 0.13
N ASP A 110 -21.60 15.02 -0.17
CA ASP A 110 -20.28 14.57 -0.65
C ASP A 110 -20.05 14.87 -2.15
N GLY A 111 -21.07 15.33 -2.89
CA GLY A 111 -20.97 15.61 -4.32
C GLY A 111 -21.28 14.40 -5.21
N CYS A 112 -21.28 14.64 -6.53
CA CYS A 112 -21.41 13.57 -7.56
C CYS A 112 -20.25 13.54 -8.56
N PHE A 113 -19.22 14.37 -8.36
CA PHE A 113 -18.01 14.39 -9.19
C PHE A 113 -17.42 13.00 -9.42
N TRP A 114 -17.32 12.20 -8.36
CA TRP A 114 -16.73 10.87 -8.37
C TRP A 114 -17.49 9.85 -9.23
N TYR A 115 -18.80 10.00 -9.32
CA TYR A 115 -19.61 9.16 -10.19
C TYR A 115 -19.36 9.47 -11.66
N ILE A 116 -19.07 10.73 -11.99
CA ILE A 116 -18.68 11.10 -13.36
C ILE A 116 -17.30 10.55 -13.69
N LEU A 117 -16.34 10.67 -12.76
CA LEU A 117 -15.02 10.06 -12.94
C LEU A 117 -15.12 8.54 -13.16
N TRP A 118 -15.96 7.87 -12.37
CA TRP A 118 -16.26 6.45 -12.53
C TRP A 118 -16.87 6.14 -13.91
N MET A 119 -17.90 6.89 -14.33
CA MET A 119 -18.56 6.73 -15.64
C MET A 119 -17.56 6.88 -16.79
N GLU A 120 -16.74 7.93 -16.76
CA GLU A 120 -15.77 8.22 -17.82
C GLU A 120 -14.73 7.09 -17.94
N ARG A 121 -14.19 6.62 -16.81
CA ARG A 121 -13.23 5.51 -16.79
C ARG A 121 -13.84 4.19 -17.24
N THR A 122 -15.08 3.91 -16.83
CA THR A 122 -15.83 2.73 -17.25
C THR A 122 -16.06 2.73 -18.76
N LEU A 123 -16.51 3.87 -19.32
CA LEU A 123 -16.68 4.05 -20.77
C LEU A 123 -15.35 3.97 -21.52
N GLN A 124 -14.25 4.37 -20.90
CA GLN A 124 -12.94 4.23 -21.48
C GLN A 124 -12.49 2.76 -21.52
N ALA A 125 -12.60 2.03 -20.41
CA ALA A 125 -12.32 0.60 -20.38
C ALA A 125 -13.16 -0.15 -21.43
N ALA A 126 -14.45 0.18 -21.55
CA ALA A 126 -15.31 -0.40 -22.58
C ALA A 126 -14.84 -0.08 -24.01
N ARG A 127 -14.38 1.15 -24.27
CA ARG A 127 -13.83 1.55 -25.58
C ARG A 127 -12.52 0.84 -25.93
N GLN A 128 -11.77 0.41 -24.92
CA GLN A 128 -10.56 -0.38 -25.07
C GLN A 128 -10.85 -1.89 -25.13
N ASP A 129 -12.12 -2.30 -25.28
CA ASP A 129 -12.53 -3.70 -25.32
C ASP A 129 -12.06 -4.52 -24.10
N CYS A 130 -12.06 -3.88 -22.92
CA CYS A 130 -11.80 -4.55 -21.65
C CYS A 130 -13.00 -5.43 -21.23
N GLU A 131 -12.71 -6.50 -20.50
CA GLU A 131 -13.71 -7.33 -19.84
C GLU A 131 -14.18 -6.64 -18.54
N LEU A 132 -15.37 -6.05 -18.57
CA LEU A 132 -15.93 -5.35 -17.42
C LEU A 132 -16.51 -6.34 -16.40
N ILE A 133 -16.11 -6.20 -15.13
CA ILE A 133 -16.52 -7.09 -14.03
C ILE A 133 -17.25 -6.27 -12.96
N VAL A 134 -18.47 -6.71 -12.63
CA VAL A 134 -19.26 -6.23 -11.49
C VAL A 134 -19.15 -7.26 -10.38
N VAL A 135 -18.46 -6.89 -9.30
CA VAL A 135 -18.37 -7.73 -8.10
C VAL A 135 -19.56 -7.44 -7.19
N THR A 136 -20.24 -8.47 -6.72
CA THR A 136 -21.41 -8.35 -5.83
C THR A 136 -21.14 -8.87 -4.44
N MET A 137 -22.11 -8.68 -3.55
CA MET A 137 -22.13 -9.41 -2.28
C MET A 137 -22.22 -10.93 -2.52
N GLU A 138 -21.99 -11.69 -1.45
CA GLU A 138 -21.94 -13.17 -1.49
C GLU A 138 -23.25 -13.81 -1.95
N ASP A 139 -24.39 -13.19 -1.64
CA ASP A 139 -25.73 -13.60 -2.07
C ASP A 139 -26.05 -13.16 -3.51
N GLY A 140 -25.12 -12.50 -4.21
CA GLY A 140 -25.33 -11.95 -5.53
C GLY A 140 -26.00 -10.57 -5.53
N ASP A 141 -26.34 -10.01 -4.37
CA ASP A 141 -27.02 -8.71 -4.30
C ASP A 141 -26.07 -7.54 -4.52
N LEU A 142 -26.66 -6.43 -5.00
CA LEU A 142 -25.97 -5.17 -5.25
C LEU A 142 -26.22 -4.19 -4.10
N GLY A 143 -25.16 -3.51 -3.67
CA GLY A 143 -25.28 -2.32 -2.83
C GLY A 143 -26.04 -1.19 -3.53
N ASN A 144 -26.51 -0.19 -2.77
CA ASN A 144 -27.33 0.89 -3.32
C ASN A 144 -26.59 1.71 -4.39
N SER A 145 -25.31 2.02 -4.20
CA SER A 145 -24.49 2.68 -5.24
C SER A 145 -24.29 1.78 -6.46
N GLN A 146 -24.01 0.50 -6.22
CA GLN A 146 -23.80 -0.49 -7.29
C GLN A 146 -25.04 -0.66 -8.17
N LYS A 147 -26.25 -0.54 -7.62
CA LYS A 147 -27.49 -0.57 -8.42
C LYS A 147 -27.51 0.54 -9.47
N ALA A 148 -27.05 1.75 -9.13
CA ALA A 148 -26.98 2.86 -10.06
C ALA A 148 -25.87 2.66 -11.11
N GLU A 149 -24.72 2.12 -10.68
CA GLU A 149 -23.61 1.77 -11.57
C GLU A 149 -24.02 0.69 -12.59
N VAL A 150 -24.64 -0.40 -12.12
CA VAL A 150 -25.14 -1.49 -12.98
C VAL A 150 -26.25 -1.00 -13.91
N ARG A 151 -27.17 -0.16 -13.44
CA ARG A 151 -28.18 0.47 -14.31
C ARG A 151 -27.51 1.27 -15.42
N PHE A 152 -26.50 2.08 -15.10
CA PHE A 152 -25.75 2.83 -16.12
C PHE A 152 -25.11 1.92 -17.18
N LEU A 153 -24.49 0.81 -16.75
CA LEU A 153 -23.92 -0.19 -17.69
C LEU A 153 -24.99 -0.75 -18.62
N GLN A 154 -26.18 -1.09 -18.08
CA GLN A 154 -27.32 -1.62 -18.83
C GLN A 154 -27.89 -0.60 -19.81
N ASP A 155 -28.16 0.62 -19.35
CA ASP A 155 -28.71 1.72 -20.16
C ASP A 155 -27.74 2.12 -21.29
N SER A 156 -26.44 2.04 -21.02
CA SER A 156 -25.36 2.27 -21.98
C SER A 156 -25.07 1.05 -22.88
N LYS A 157 -25.78 -0.06 -22.68
CA LYS A 157 -25.62 -1.33 -23.43
C LYS A 157 -24.19 -1.89 -23.39
N LEU A 158 -23.48 -1.65 -22.30
CA LEU A 158 -22.13 -2.19 -22.09
C LEU A 158 -22.24 -3.66 -21.66
N LYS A 159 -21.37 -4.51 -22.21
CA LYS A 159 -21.26 -5.90 -21.79
C LYS A 159 -20.44 -5.96 -20.50
N PHE A 160 -20.92 -6.71 -19.52
CA PHE A 160 -20.20 -6.94 -18.26
C PHE A 160 -20.53 -8.34 -17.71
N GLN A 161 -19.60 -8.89 -16.94
CA GLN A 161 -19.81 -10.09 -16.14
C GLN A 161 -20.18 -9.69 -14.71
N LYS A 162 -21.11 -10.42 -14.11
CA LYS A 162 -21.43 -10.31 -12.69
C LYS A 162 -20.81 -11.51 -11.97
N VAL A 163 -20.04 -11.26 -10.92
CA VAL A 163 -19.43 -12.29 -10.06
C VAL A 163 -19.64 -11.92 -8.60
N THR A 164 -19.79 -12.90 -7.72
CA THR A 164 -19.78 -12.67 -6.28
C THR A 164 -18.37 -12.32 -5.81
N ILE A 165 -18.27 -11.66 -4.66
CA ILE A 165 -16.98 -11.36 -4.03
C ILE A 165 -16.16 -12.62 -3.72
N ARG A 166 -16.82 -13.75 -3.45
CA ARG A 166 -16.17 -15.05 -3.26
C ARG A 166 -15.58 -15.58 -4.57
N GLU A 167 -16.39 -15.64 -5.63
CA GLU A 167 -15.90 -16.04 -6.96
C GLU A 167 -14.77 -15.13 -7.44
N PHE A 168 -14.86 -13.83 -7.17
CA PHE A 168 -13.79 -12.89 -7.49
C PHE A 168 -12.52 -13.15 -6.68
N ALA A 169 -12.63 -13.46 -5.38
CA ALA A 169 -11.49 -13.87 -4.56
C ALA A 169 -10.86 -15.15 -5.12
N ASP A 170 -11.65 -16.17 -5.46
CA ASP A 170 -11.18 -17.40 -6.06
C ASP A 170 -10.48 -17.13 -7.40
N MET A 171 -11.02 -16.25 -8.26
CA MET A 171 -10.38 -15.86 -9.51
C MET A 171 -8.99 -15.23 -9.32
N VAL A 172 -8.78 -14.51 -8.23
CA VAL A 172 -7.48 -13.91 -7.87
C VAL A 172 -6.55 -14.95 -7.22
N LEU A 173 -7.10 -15.82 -6.38
CA LEU A 173 -6.34 -16.79 -5.56
C LEU A 173 -6.00 -18.09 -6.31
N ASP A 174 -6.90 -18.69 -7.09
CA ASP A 174 -6.62 -19.93 -7.85
C ASP A 174 -5.54 -19.71 -8.92
N LYS A 175 -5.37 -18.48 -9.39
CA LYS A 175 -4.26 -18.14 -10.29
C LYS A 175 -2.90 -18.16 -9.59
N SER A 176 -2.88 -18.05 -8.26
CA SER A 176 -1.65 -18.16 -7.48
C SER A 176 -1.24 -19.63 -7.22
N SER A 177 -2.18 -20.59 -7.33
CA SER A 177 -1.93 -22.02 -7.11
C SER A 177 -1.62 -22.81 -8.40
N GLY A 178 -1.95 -22.27 -9.57
CA GLY A 178 -1.84 -22.94 -10.88
C GLY A 178 -0.47 -22.96 -11.57
N THR A 179 0.57 -22.30 -11.04
CA THR A 179 1.92 -22.38 -11.61
C THR A 179 2.91 -23.00 -10.63
N ALA A 180 3.15 -24.30 -10.79
CA ALA A 180 4.46 -24.86 -10.48
C ALA A 180 5.48 -24.08 -11.31
N CYS A 181 6.32 -23.31 -10.63
CA CYS A 181 7.38 -22.50 -11.22
C CYS A 181 8.27 -23.33 -12.16
N PRO A 182 8.28 -23.08 -13.49
CA PRO A 182 9.44 -23.39 -14.30
C PRO A 182 10.42 -22.24 -14.11
N VAL A 183 11.52 -22.53 -13.42
CA VAL A 183 12.67 -21.64 -13.39
C VAL A 183 13.15 -21.37 -14.82
N ALA A 184 13.44 -20.10 -15.10
CA ALA A 184 14.34 -19.54 -16.12
C ALA A 184 13.69 -18.70 -17.24
N GLN A 185 14.27 -17.49 -17.39
CA GLN A 185 14.22 -16.59 -18.56
C GLN A 185 13.04 -15.62 -18.69
N THR A 186 13.05 -14.56 -17.87
CA THR A 186 12.70 -13.21 -18.35
C THR A 186 13.75 -12.22 -17.86
N ALA A 187 14.82 -12.10 -18.63
CA ALA A 187 15.74 -10.97 -18.55
C ALA A 187 15.06 -9.76 -19.22
N GLY A 188 15.13 -8.59 -18.58
CA GLY A 188 14.91 -7.31 -19.24
C GLY A 188 13.51 -6.72 -19.16
N CYS A 189 13.03 -6.38 -17.96
CA CYS A 189 12.12 -5.25 -17.81
C CYS A 189 12.85 -4.19 -16.99
N GLU A 190 13.61 -3.35 -17.69
CA GLU A 190 14.37 -2.24 -17.12
C GLU A 190 13.42 -1.07 -16.89
N ILE A 191 13.18 -0.72 -15.63
CA ILE A 191 12.43 0.50 -15.28
C ILE A 191 13.44 1.63 -15.25
N ASP A 192 13.28 2.60 -16.16
CA ASP A 192 14.10 3.81 -16.20
C ASP A 192 13.77 4.74 -15.03
N LEU A 193 14.56 4.62 -13.95
CA LEU A 193 14.50 5.48 -12.77
C LEU A 193 15.20 6.84 -12.97
N SER A 194 15.76 7.14 -14.16
CA SER A 194 16.40 8.44 -14.44
C SER A 194 15.39 9.59 -14.52
N ARG A 195 14.09 9.29 -14.48
CA ARG A 195 12.98 10.26 -14.59
C ARG A 195 12.28 10.56 -13.25
N ILE A 196 12.73 9.99 -12.13
CA ILE A 196 12.17 10.27 -10.80
C ILE A 196 12.83 11.53 -10.23
N ASP A 197 12.15 12.67 -10.38
CA ASP A 197 12.52 13.95 -9.79
C ASP A 197 11.84 14.14 -8.43
N PHE A 198 12.56 13.80 -7.36
CA PHE A 198 12.09 13.94 -5.97
C PHE A 198 11.87 15.41 -5.55
N GLN A 199 12.44 16.40 -6.26
CA GLN A 199 12.26 17.82 -5.96
C GLN A 199 10.91 18.36 -6.47
N ARG A 200 10.30 17.72 -7.48
CA ARG A 200 9.00 18.12 -8.05
C ARG A 200 7.78 17.44 -7.41
N MET A 201 7.96 16.41 -6.60
CA MET A 201 6.86 15.58 -6.06
C MET A 201 6.30 16.07 -4.71
N GLY A 202 6.49 17.35 -4.38
CA GLY A 202 6.13 17.94 -3.08
C GLY A 202 4.64 18.00 -2.74
N VAL A 203 3.71 17.75 -3.66
CA VAL A 203 2.27 17.78 -3.36
C VAL A 203 1.52 16.85 -4.31
N LEU A 204 0.54 16.09 -3.78
CA LEU A 204 -0.49 15.30 -4.48
C LEU A 204 -0.08 13.90 -5.00
N ALA A 205 0.03 12.94 -4.09
CA ALA A 205 -0.37 11.56 -4.36
C ALA A 205 -0.91 10.93 -3.06
N PRO A 206 -2.06 10.25 -3.07
CA PRO A 206 -2.55 9.53 -1.89
C PRO A 206 -1.57 8.41 -1.54
N VAL A 207 -1.24 8.33 -0.25
CA VAL A 207 -0.30 7.36 0.29
C VAL A 207 -1.03 6.03 0.43
N GLU A 208 -0.63 5.03 -0.35
CA GLU A 208 -1.11 3.66 -0.18
C GLU A 208 -0.67 3.12 1.19
N GLU A 209 -1.66 2.62 1.94
CA GLU A 209 -1.52 2.03 3.27
C GLU A 209 -0.92 0.63 3.15
N VAL A 210 0.28 0.45 3.70
CA VAL A 210 0.95 -0.85 3.84
C VAL A 210 1.67 -0.88 5.19
N GLU A 211 1.27 -1.85 6.02
CA GLU A 211 2.00 -2.34 7.18
C GLU A 211 3.35 -2.89 6.69
N PHE A 212 4.47 -2.28 7.10
CA PHE A 212 5.79 -2.82 6.80
C PHE A 212 6.50 -3.17 8.10
N LEU A 213 6.63 -4.47 8.35
CA LEU A 213 7.26 -5.07 9.54
C LEU A 213 8.66 -5.65 9.23
N GLY A 214 9.42 -4.94 8.39
CA GLY A 214 10.84 -5.21 8.16
C GLY A 214 11.16 -6.50 7.38
N SER A 215 12.39 -6.59 6.91
CA SER A 215 12.97 -7.84 6.40
C SER A 215 13.04 -8.89 7.53
N SER A 216 12.81 -10.17 7.20
CA SER A 216 12.91 -11.27 8.17
C SER A 216 14.35 -11.44 8.69
N SER A 217 14.49 -12.05 9.87
CA SER A 217 15.80 -12.34 10.49
C SER A 217 16.73 -13.15 9.59
N GLU A 218 16.15 -14.02 8.76
CA GLU A 218 16.89 -14.90 7.83
C GLU A 218 17.42 -14.15 6.60
N ALA A 219 16.92 -12.95 6.32
CA ALA A 219 17.32 -12.16 5.16
C ALA A 219 18.60 -11.34 5.39
N PHE A 220 19.03 -11.14 6.63
CA PHE A 220 20.20 -10.30 6.92
C PHE A 220 21.51 -11.01 6.57
N MET A 221 22.17 -10.54 5.51
CA MET A 221 23.50 -11.02 5.09
C MET A 221 24.57 -10.00 5.47
N ARG A 222 25.82 -10.46 5.66
CA ARG A 222 26.98 -9.65 6.08
C ARG A 222 27.33 -8.50 5.12
N SER A 223 26.81 -8.54 3.89
CA SER A 223 26.98 -7.50 2.86
C SER A 223 25.75 -6.59 2.70
N SER A 224 24.63 -6.89 3.35
CA SER A 224 23.39 -6.14 3.17
C SER A 224 23.48 -4.73 3.76
N LYS A 225 22.81 -3.79 3.08
CA LYS A 225 22.54 -2.44 3.56
C LYS A 225 21.11 -2.41 4.07
N VAL A 226 20.87 -1.86 5.26
CA VAL A 226 19.57 -1.90 5.91
C VAL A 226 19.10 -0.48 6.18
N VAL A 227 17.99 -0.09 5.58
CA VAL A 227 17.32 1.17 5.92
C VAL A 227 16.58 0.98 7.25
N VAL A 228 17.00 1.71 8.28
CA VAL A 228 16.48 1.55 9.65
C VAL A 228 15.54 2.67 10.06
N SER A 229 15.55 3.80 9.35
CA SER A 229 14.65 4.93 9.59
C SER A 229 14.43 5.70 8.29
N PHE A 230 13.20 6.13 8.04
CA PHE A 230 12.80 6.81 6.81
C PHE A 230 11.77 7.92 7.06
N PRO A 231 11.86 9.06 6.36
CA PRO A 231 10.95 10.18 6.60
C PRO A 231 9.54 9.85 6.10
N GLY A 232 8.60 9.71 7.03
CA GLY A 232 7.21 9.33 6.73
C GLY A 232 6.45 10.28 5.80
N ARG A 233 6.92 11.53 5.65
CA ARG A 233 6.33 12.50 4.71
C ARG A 233 6.47 12.11 3.23
N TYR A 234 7.36 11.17 2.90
CA TYR A 234 7.60 10.70 1.53
C TYR A 234 6.99 9.31 1.29
N GLY A 235 5.66 9.21 1.38
CA GLY A 235 4.93 7.94 1.23
C GLY A 235 5.21 7.19 -0.08
N TYR A 236 5.46 7.89 -1.18
CA TYR A 236 5.85 7.25 -2.45
C TYR A 236 7.25 6.61 -2.39
N ALA A 237 8.22 7.28 -1.75
CA ALA A 237 9.56 6.74 -1.60
C ALA A 237 9.59 5.52 -0.66
N LYS A 238 8.66 5.45 0.31
CA LYS A 238 8.39 4.23 1.09
C LYS A 238 7.95 3.08 0.19
N ALA A 239 7.01 3.28 -0.74
CA ALA A 239 6.55 2.21 -1.63
C ALA A 239 7.68 1.67 -2.54
N VAL A 240 8.55 2.55 -3.02
CA VAL A 240 9.74 2.17 -3.80
C VAL A 240 10.70 1.34 -2.94
N LEU A 241 10.96 1.74 -1.70
CA LEU A 241 11.77 0.99 -0.74
C LEU A 241 11.25 -0.43 -0.50
N THR A 242 9.95 -0.56 -0.27
CA THR A 242 9.32 -1.86 -0.03
C THR A 242 9.48 -2.78 -1.24
N ARG A 243 9.32 -2.25 -2.47
CA ARG A 243 9.49 -3.04 -3.71
C ARG A 243 10.94 -3.50 -3.90
N LEU A 244 11.91 -2.63 -3.63
CA LEU A 244 13.33 -2.97 -3.74
C LEU A 244 13.72 -4.03 -2.71
N ALA A 245 13.31 -3.86 -1.45
CA ALA A 245 13.60 -4.82 -0.38
C ALA A 245 12.91 -6.18 -0.57
N ALA A 246 11.82 -6.26 -1.34
CA ALA A 246 11.12 -7.50 -1.65
C ALA A 246 11.82 -8.36 -2.73
N ARG A 247 12.83 -7.84 -3.44
CA ARG A 247 13.56 -8.62 -4.45
C ARG A 247 14.46 -9.66 -3.76
N LYS A 248 14.39 -10.93 -4.19
CA LYS A 248 15.11 -12.08 -3.60
C LYS A 248 16.64 -11.92 -3.49
N ASN A 249 17.24 -11.05 -4.30
CA ASN A 249 18.69 -10.80 -4.32
C ASN A 249 19.06 -9.34 -3.97
N SER A 250 18.13 -8.58 -3.39
CA SER A 250 18.42 -7.19 -3.06
C SER A 250 19.54 -7.10 -2.03
N SER A 251 20.59 -6.35 -2.38
CA SER A 251 21.60 -5.90 -1.43
C SER A 251 21.05 -4.91 -0.39
N LEU A 252 19.83 -4.40 -0.60
CA LEU A 252 19.14 -3.41 0.22
C LEU A 252 17.91 -3.99 0.92
N LEU A 253 17.92 -3.96 2.24
CA LEU A 253 16.85 -4.37 3.13
C LEU A 253 16.27 -3.16 3.86
N THR A 254 15.13 -3.31 4.53
CA THR A 254 14.57 -2.26 5.38
C THR A 254 13.93 -2.85 6.63
N ILE A 255 14.04 -2.14 7.75
CA ILE A 255 13.35 -2.44 9.01
C ILE A 255 12.60 -1.22 9.55
N CYS A 256 12.40 -0.19 8.71
CA CYS A 256 11.72 1.04 9.12
C CYS A 256 10.34 0.76 9.70
N VAL A 257 9.99 1.48 10.75
CA VAL A 257 8.64 1.45 11.29
C VAL A 257 7.86 2.65 10.79
N PHE A 258 6.63 2.38 10.36
CA PHE A 258 5.64 3.41 10.05
C PHE A 258 4.54 3.38 11.11
N ILE A 259 3.86 4.51 11.30
CA ILE A 259 2.80 4.64 12.31
C ILE A 259 1.78 3.50 12.10
N ALA A 260 1.63 2.69 13.15
CA ALA A 260 0.67 1.58 13.15
C ALA A 260 -0.76 2.13 13.05
N GLN A 261 -1.56 1.53 12.19
CA GLN A 261 -2.99 1.78 12.08
C GLN A 261 -3.78 0.85 13.00
N GLU A 262 -5.05 1.18 13.27
CA GLU A 262 -5.92 0.45 14.21
C GLU A 262 -5.99 -1.07 13.93
N MET A 263 -5.70 -1.49 12.70
CA MET A 263 -5.75 -2.89 12.27
C MET A 263 -4.38 -3.61 12.31
N ASP A 264 -3.28 -2.90 12.59
CA ASP A 264 -1.93 -3.46 12.56
C ASP A 264 -1.61 -4.31 13.79
N LEU A 265 -0.75 -5.31 13.62
CA LEU A 265 -0.31 -6.19 14.70
C LEU A 265 0.46 -5.39 15.77
N GLY A 266 -0.18 -5.17 16.91
CA GLY A 266 0.40 -4.43 18.02
C GLY A 266 -0.06 -2.99 18.15
N TYR A 267 -1.05 -2.56 17.36
CA TYR A 267 -1.76 -1.31 17.63
C TYR A 267 -2.35 -1.28 19.05
N GLY A 268 -2.23 -0.12 19.70
CA GLY A 268 -2.63 0.11 21.08
C GLY A 268 -1.77 -0.63 22.11
N LYS A 269 -0.79 -1.44 21.70
CA LYS A 269 0.10 -2.13 22.64
C LYS A 269 1.22 -1.21 23.07
N HIS A 270 1.40 -1.14 24.38
CA HIS A 270 2.43 -0.34 25.02
C HIS A 270 3.46 -1.24 25.68
N ILE A 271 4.72 -0.82 25.58
CA ILE A 271 5.83 -1.44 26.30
C ILE A 271 6.25 -0.49 27.41
N LEU A 272 6.33 -1.04 28.62
CA LEU A 272 6.85 -0.34 29.78
C LEU A 272 8.37 -0.48 29.79
N GLU A 273 9.06 0.63 30.01
CA GLU A 273 10.48 0.60 30.33
C GLU A 273 10.61 0.06 31.75
N SER A 274 11.20 -1.13 31.93
CA SER A 274 11.46 -1.65 33.28
C SER A 274 12.72 -0.96 33.83
N GLU A 275 12.55 0.07 34.63
CA GLU A 275 13.61 0.52 35.52
C GLU A 275 13.50 -0.26 36.84
N THR A 276 14.56 -0.99 37.18
CA THR A 276 14.70 -1.60 38.50
C THR A 276 14.95 -0.48 39.50
N LEU A 277 13.90 -0.02 40.18
CA LEU A 277 14.08 0.79 41.38
C LEU A 277 14.73 -0.06 42.47
N SER A 278 15.60 0.55 43.28
CA SER A 278 16.41 -0.05 44.35
C SER A 278 15.62 -0.79 45.44
N GLU A 279 14.30 -0.87 45.35
CA GLU A 279 13.40 -1.52 46.31
C GLU A 279 12.46 -2.58 45.67
N GLY A 280 12.80 -3.08 44.47
CA GLY A 280 12.09 -4.22 43.87
C GLY A 280 10.67 -3.92 43.36
N ARG A 281 10.27 -2.64 43.30
CA ARG A 281 9.01 -2.19 42.68
C ARG A 281 9.28 -1.68 41.26
N VAL A 282 8.71 -2.33 40.25
CA VAL A 282 8.81 -1.89 38.85
C VAL A 282 7.68 -0.89 38.57
N CYS A 283 8.01 0.40 38.56
CA CYS A 283 7.16 1.45 38.01
C CYS A 283 7.71 1.78 36.62
N GLY A 284 7.11 1.22 35.56
CA GLY A 284 7.58 1.48 34.21
C GLY A 284 6.85 2.63 33.56
N HIS A 285 7.59 3.61 33.03
CA HIS A 285 7.05 4.62 32.13
C HIS A 285 6.83 4.00 30.75
N CYS A 286 5.75 4.39 30.07
CA CYS A 286 5.49 3.90 28.72
C CYS A 286 6.51 4.49 27.73
N TYR A 287 7.06 3.65 26.86
CA TYR A 287 8.07 4.08 25.87
C TYR A 287 7.57 5.18 24.92
N CYS A 288 6.24 5.35 24.76
CA CYS A 288 5.66 6.49 24.03
C CYS A 288 6.12 7.84 24.56
N GLN A 289 6.32 7.97 25.88
CA GLN A 289 6.77 9.23 26.47
C GLN A 289 8.18 9.60 26.00
N LYS A 290 9.05 8.61 25.81
CA LYS A 290 10.39 8.81 25.26
C LYS A 290 10.37 9.10 23.76
N LEU A 291 9.55 8.38 23.00
CA LEU A 291 9.47 8.53 21.54
C LEU A 291 8.73 9.79 21.09
N TYR A 292 7.67 10.16 21.81
CA TYR A 292 6.69 11.14 21.36
C TYR A 292 6.39 12.22 22.40
N GLY A 293 7.04 12.21 23.56
CA GLY A 293 6.76 13.11 24.68
C GLY A 293 5.46 12.81 25.44
N LYS A 294 4.60 11.92 24.92
CA LYS A 294 3.30 11.56 25.51
C LYS A 294 2.87 10.15 25.12
N VAL A 295 1.98 9.55 25.91
CA VAL A 295 1.34 8.27 25.56
C VAL A 295 0.45 8.49 24.34
N GLN A 296 0.64 7.67 23.30
CA GLN A 296 -0.10 7.78 22.05
C GLN A 296 -1.07 6.62 21.89
N PRO A 297 -2.29 6.83 21.34
CA PRO A 297 -3.30 5.78 21.23
C PRO A 297 -2.88 4.62 20.32
N TRP A 298 -1.97 4.87 19.39
CA TRP A 298 -1.45 3.80 18.53
C TRP A 298 -0.54 2.83 19.28
N GLY A 299 0.05 3.16 20.44
CA GLY A 299 0.98 2.28 21.18
C GLY A 299 2.46 2.68 21.08
N CYS A 300 3.36 1.77 21.49
CA CYS A 300 4.81 1.84 21.21
C CYS A 300 5.45 0.45 20.98
N PHE A 301 4.63 -0.58 20.82
CA PHE A 301 5.11 -1.96 20.76
C PHE A 301 6.03 -2.25 19.57
N TRP A 302 5.76 -1.65 18.40
CA TRP A 302 6.63 -1.76 17.21
C TRP A 302 8.06 -1.32 17.47
N PHE A 303 8.29 -0.42 18.42
CA PHE A 303 9.64 0.08 18.69
C PHE A 303 10.51 -1.03 19.30
N ALA A 304 9.94 -1.96 20.06
CA ALA A 304 10.71 -3.12 20.52
C ALA A 304 11.04 -4.08 19.38
N TRP A 305 10.10 -4.33 18.45
CA TRP A 305 10.38 -5.12 17.26
C TRP A 305 11.46 -4.48 16.40
N TRP A 306 11.40 -3.17 16.20
CA TRP A 306 12.44 -2.42 15.52
C TRP A 306 13.80 -2.58 16.20
N LYS A 307 13.88 -2.42 17.53
CA LYS A 307 15.13 -2.65 18.29
C LYS A 307 15.66 -4.07 18.15
N GLU A 308 14.79 -5.07 18.19
CA GLU A 308 15.18 -6.47 18.04
C GLU A 308 15.77 -6.74 16.65
N ARG A 309 15.11 -6.26 15.59
CA ARG A 309 15.58 -6.38 14.20
C ARG A 309 16.88 -5.61 13.97
N LEU A 310 17.00 -4.43 14.56
CA LEU A 310 18.21 -3.63 14.53
C LEU A 310 19.40 -4.37 15.17
N ALA A 311 19.18 -5.01 16.33
CA ALA A 311 20.20 -5.82 16.99
C ALA A 311 20.61 -7.02 16.13
N GLN A 312 19.66 -7.69 15.48
CA GLN A 312 19.94 -8.79 14.55
C GLN A 312 20.76 -8.34 13.34
N ALA A 313 20.35 -7.25 12.68
CA ALA A 313 21.07 -6.66 11.54
C ALA A 313 22.51 -6.29 11.92
N THR A 314 22.70 -5.70 13.09
CA THR A 314 24.02 -5.32 13.61
C THR A 314 24.88 -6.54 13.94
N LYS A 315 24.29 -7.58 14.54
CA LYS A 315 24.99 -8.83 14.88
C LYS A 315 25.58 -9.52 13.66
N VAL A 316 24.92 -9.43 12.50
CA VAL A 316 25.45 -9.98 11.24
C VAL A 316 26.34 -9.01 10.47
N GLY A 317 26.58 -7.80 10.99
CA GLY A 317 27.45 -6.80 10.38
C GLY A 317 26.82 -6.01 9.22
N ALA A 318 25.48 -5.93 9.15
CA ALA A 318 24.80 -5.16 8.12
C ALA A 318 25.06 -3.66 8.28
N GLY A 319 25.16 -2.94 7.15
CA GLY A 319 25.37 -1.50 7.15
C GLY A 319 24.05 -0.74 7.34
N LEU A 320 23.89 -0.02 8.45
CA LEU A 320 22.65 0.70 8.77
C LEU A 320 22.57 2.06 8.05
N ILE A 321 21.40 2.38 7.52
CA ILE A 321 21.11 3.63 6.80
C ILE A 321 19.90 4.32 7.43
N VAL A 322 20.07 5.59 7.75
CA VAL A 322 18.99 6.51 8.12
C VAL A 322 18.79 7.47 6.96
N VAL A 323 17.55 7.63 6.51
CA VAL A 323 17.21 8.62 5.51
C VAL A 323 16.61 9.85 6.18
N SER A 324 17.01 11.04 5.77
CA SER A 324 16.48 12.31 6.24
C SER A 324 15.77 13.07 5.11
N GLY A 325 15.12 14.18 5.46
CA GLY A 325 14.68 15.17 4.49
C GLY A 325 15.84 15.75 3.67
N GLU A 326 15.50 16.47 2.59
CA GLU A 326 16.50 17.12 1.73
C GLU A 326 17.42 18.09 2.50
N ASP A 327 16.86 18.78 3.48
CA ASP A 327 17.53 19.70 4.40
C ASP A 327 18.23 19.00 5.59
N GLY A 328 18.26 17.67 5.60
CA GLY A 328 18.76 16.87 6.72
C GLY A 328 17.79 16.76 7.90
N SER A 329 16.58 17.33 7.80
CA SER A 329 15.59 17.27 8.87
C SER A 329 15.09 15.83 9.12
N LEU A 330 14.80 15.54 10.38
CA LEU A 330 14.21 14.28 10.84
C LEU A 330 12.76 14.52 11.28
N GLY A 331 11.85 13.66 10.85
CA GLY A 331 10.48 13.68 11.37
C GLY A 331 10.41 13.31 12.85
N ASP A 332 9.33 13.67 13.54
CA ASP A 332 9.18 13.49 14.98
C ASP A 332 9.46 12.06 15.46
N SER A 333 8.93 11.04 14.75
CA SER A 333 9.20 9.65 15.08
C SER A 333 10.66 9.24 14.81
N GLN A 334 11.28 9.80 13.77
CA GLN A 334 12.66 9.49 13.42
C GLN A 334 13.65 10.08 14.43
N GLN A 335 13.32 11.20 15.07
CA GLN A 335 14.19 11.79 16.09
C GLN A 335 14.44 10.78 17.23
N GLY A 336 13.39 10.12 17.72
CA GLY A 336 13.52 9.08 18.74
C GLY A 336 14.32 7.86 18.28
N GLU A 337 14.13 7.42 17.02
CA GLU A 337 14.91 6.31 16.43
C GLU A 337 16.40 6.67 16.32
N VAL A 338 16.72 7.85 15.80
CA VAL A 338 18.11 8.31 15.62
C VAL A 338 18.80 8.60 16.95
N GLU A 339 18.08 9.15 17.92
CA GLU A 339 18.59 9.33 19.28
C GLU A 339 18.90 7.98 19.95
N PHE A 340 18.02 6.98 19.76
CA PHE A 340 18.30 5.62 20.22
C PHE A 340 19.57 5.05 19.58
N LEU A 341 19.73 5.17 18.25
CA LEU A 341 20.92 4.70 17.54
C LEU A 341 22.20 5.34 18.09
N ARG A 342 22.19 6.67 18.29
CA ARG A 342 23.33 7.43 18.83
C ARG A 342 23.66 7.03 20.27
N SER A 343 22.66 7.04 21.16
CA SER A 343 22.84 6.71 22.59
C SER A 343 23.30 5.27 22.82
N SER A 344 22.93 4.37 21.91
CA SER A 344 23.29 2.94 21.97
C SER A 344 24.53 2.62 21.12
N ASN A 345 25.24 3.64 20.62
CA ASN A 345 26.49 3.54 19.86
C ASN A 345 26.41 2.66 18.60
N TYR A 346 25.27 2.67 17.91
CA TYR A 346 25.12 2.03 16.61
C TYR A 346 25.80 2.88 15.53
N GLY A 347 26.64 2.25 14.69
CA GLY A 347 27.17 2.89 13.49
C GLY A 347 26.13 2.92 12.37
N PHE A 348 25.79 4.11 11.87
CA PHE A 348 24.88 4.27 10.74
C PHE A 348 25.32 5.39 9.80
N ARG A 349 24.90 5.31 8.54
CA ARG A 349 25.02 6.39 7.55
C ARG A 349 23.73 7.21 7.53
N LEU A 350 23.84 8.52 7.63
CA LEU A 350 22.73 9.44 7.38
C LEU A 350 22.81 9.90 5.93
N LEU A 351 21.74 9.72 5.17
CA LEU A 351 21.62 10.16 3.77
C LEU A 351 20.39 11.06 3.64
N SER A 352 20.51 12.17 2.91
CA SER A 352 19.33 12.91 2.47
C SER A 352 18.49 12.05 1.51
N ILE A 353 17.23 12.43 1.28
CA ILE A 353 16.37 11.71 0.35
C ILE A 353 16.96 11.62 -1.06
N SER A 354 17.62 12.69 -1.53
CA SER A 354 18.29 12.71 -2.84
C SER A 354 19.57 11.87 -2.87
N GLU A 355 20.38 11.91 -1.81
CA GLU A 355 21.55 11.03 -1.67
C GLU A 355 21.14 9.56 -1.62
N PHE A 356 20.04 9.26 -0.93
CA PHE A 356 19.48 7.93 -0.84
C PHE A 356 18.98 7.43 -2.21
N ALA A 357 18.32 8.28 -2.99
CA ALA A 357 17.89 7.93 -4.34
C ALA A 357 19.08 7.58 -5.27
N ASN A 358 20.17 8.34 -5.19
CA ASN A 358 21.40 8.03 -5.94
C ASN A 358 22.04 6.74 -5.44
N PHE A 359 22.11 6.55 -4.12
CA PHE A 359 22.63 5.32 -3.52
C PHE A 359 21.87 4.07 -4.00
N VAL A 360 20.53 4.14 -4.10
CA VAL A 360 19.71 3.05 -4.64
C VAL A 360 20.07 2.76 -6.10
N ARG A 361 20.24 3.80 -6.93
CA ARG A 361 20.62 3.66 -8.34
C ARG A 361 21.99 2.99 -8.49
N ASP A 362 22.94 3.34 -7.64
CA ASP A 362 24.28 2.74 -7.64
C ASP A 362 24.22 1.25 -7.25
N CYS A 363 23.40 0.90 -6.25
CA CYS A 363 23.17 -0.51 -5.88
C CYS A 363 22.62 -1.34 -7.05
N GLU A 364 21.70 -0.79 -7.84
CA GLU A 364 21.17 -1.49 -9.03
C GLU A 364 22.22 -1.64 -10.15
N SER A 365 23.08 -0.63 -10.34
CA SER A 365 24.14 -0.70 -11.35
C SER A 365 25.18 -1.79 -11.06
N LEU A 366 25.45 -2.07 -9.78
CA LEU A 366 26.39 -3.11 -9.35
C LEU A 366 25.80 -4.52 -9.49
N GLU A 367 24.48 -4.68 -9.37
CA GLU A 367 23.79 -5.96 -9.55
C GLU A 367 23.74 -6.41 -11.02
N GLN A 368 23.85 -5.48 -11.99
CA GLN A 368 23.98 -5.81 -13.42
C GLN A 368 25.35 -6.42 -13.79
N TYR A 369 26.40 -6.24 -12.96
CA TYR A 369 27.74 -6.79 -13.18
C TYR A 369 28.05 -7.96 -12.24
N GLY A 370 27.16 -8.96 -12.19
CA GLY A 370 27.43 -10.24 -11.53
C GLY A 370 28.75 -10.87 -11.99
N PRO A 371 29.41 -11.68 -11.16
CA PRO A 371 30.84 -11.96 -11.24
C PRO A 371 31.22 -12.51 -12.62
N SER A 372 32.01 -11.73 -13.36
CA SER A 372 32.77 -12.22 -14.50
C SER A 372 33.45 -13.50 -14.06
N SER A 373 33.02 -14.62 -14.63
CA SER A 373 33.68 -15.91 -14.50
C SER A 373 35.19 -15.68 -14.58
N CYS A 374 35.89 -16.08 -13.52
CA CYS A 374 37.33 -16.19 -13.53
C CYS A 374 37.74 -16.97 -14.78
N LEU A 375 38.27 -16.26 -15.78
CA LEU A 375 39.03 -16.88 -16.85
C LEU A 375 40.37 -17.27 -16.23
N CYS A 376 40.42 -18.49 -15.71
CA CYS A 376 41.69 -19.19 -15.61
C CYS A 376 42.19 -19.41 -17.04
N SER A 377 43.31 -18.78 -17.37
CA SER A 377 44.21 -19.15 -18.47
C SER A 377 45.63 -19.01 -17.96
#